data_AF-A0AAV1H3M8-F1
#
_entry.id   AF-A0AAV1H3M8-F1
#
_cell.length_a   1.000
_cell.length_b   1.000
_cell.length_c   1.000
_cell.angle_alpha   90.00
_cell.angle_beta   90.00
_cell.angle_gamma   90.00
#
_symmetry.space_group_name_H-M   'P 1'
#
loop_
_entity.id
_entity.type
_entity.pdbx_description
1 polymer ?
#
loop_
_entity_poly.entity_id
_entity_poly.type
_entity_poly.pdbx_seq_one_letter_code
_entity_poly.pdbx_strand_id
1 'polypeptide(L)'
;MEDLQLQKSILDLVEEVKALRLLNAEKDKRITYLEGRVADLEQYTQVNDVIITGLKIKPRSYARAVTKDGGEEPGEPDADSAEQQVADFLKSKGVELDCKYIEACHPLHRRNGPAVIL
;
A
#
# COMPACT_ATOMS: atom_id res chain seq x y z
N MET A 1 -42.95 -38.47 18.28
CA MET A 1 -41.53 -38.89 18.15
C MET A 1 -40.72 -37.80 17.45
N GLU A 2 -41.30 -37.13 16.45
CA GLU A 2 -40.69 -36.02 15.69
C GLU A 2 -40.38 -34.77 16.54
N ASP A 3 -41.26 -34.38 17.48
CA ASP A 3 -41.01 -33.22 18.36
C ASP A 3 -39.77 -33.35 19.24
N LEU A 4 -39.46 -34.58 19.70
CA LEU A 4 -38.29 -34.84 20.54
C LEU A 4 -36.99 -34.74 19.73
N GLN A 5 -37.06 -35.10 18.44
CA GLN A 5 -35.95 -34.99 17.48
C GLN A 5 -35.70 -33.53 17.09
N LEU A 6 -36.77 -32.76 16.92
CA LEU A 6 -36.69 -31.32 16.69
C LEU A 6 -36.09 -30.59 17.89
N GLN A 7 -36.53 -30.91 19.10
CA GLN A 7 -35.97 -30.32 20.33
C GLN A 7 -34.47 -30.62 20.49
N LYS A 8 -34.03 -31.84 20.19
CA LYS A 8 -32.60 -32.20 20.22
C LYS A 8 -31.80 -31.40 19.20
N SER A 9 -32.28 -31.34 17.96
CA SER A 9 -31.59 -30.63 16.88
C SER A 9 -31.47 -29.12 17.17
N ILE A 10 -32.51 -28.52 17.78
CA ILE A 10 -32.48 -27.12 18.21
C ILE A 10 -31.45 -26.91 19.32
N LEU A 11 -31.38 -27.83 20.29
CA LEU A 11 -30.42 -27.73 21.40
C LEU A 11 -28.98 -27.78 20.89
N ASP A 12 -28.68 -28.74 20.02
CA ASP A 12 -27.34 -28.88 19.40
C ASP A 12 -26.96 -27.61 18.62
N LEU A 13 -27.90 -27.06 17.84
CA LEU A 13 -27.66 -25.82 17.09
C LEU A 13 -27.37 -24.63 18.02
N VAL A 14 -28.08 -24.53 19.14
CA VAL A 14 -27.88 -23.44 20.12
C VAL A 14 -26.53 -23.56 20.83
N GLU A 15 -26.10 -24.78 21.13
CA GLU A 15 -24.76 -25.04 21.69
C GLU A 15 -23.67 -24.66 20.70
N GLU A 16 -23.81 -25.03 19.43
CA GLU A 16 -22.87 -24.65 18.37
C GLU A 16 -22.81 -23.13 18.19
N VAL A 17 -23.97 -22.45 18.18
CA VAL A 17 -24.03 -20.97 18.10
C VAL A 17 -23.35 -20.32 19.30
N LYS A 18 -23.49 -20.88 20.52
CA LYS A 18 -22.79 -20.36 21.70
C LYS A 18 -21.27 -20.53 21.57
N ALA A 19 -20.80 -21.69 21.13
CA ALA A 19 -19.39 -21.94 20.89
C ALA A 19 -18.82 -20.99 19.81
N LEU A 20 -19.55 -20.80 18.71
CA LEU A 20 -19.16 -19.88 17.63
C LEU A 20 -19.08 -18.43 18.12
N ARG A 21 -20.02 -17.98 18.98
CA ARG A 21 -19.97 -16.63 19.56
C ARG A 21 -18.73 -16.40 20.43
N LEU A 22 -18.34 -17.39 21.24
CA LEU A 22 -17.13 -17.30 22.06
C LEU A 22 -15.87 -17.25 21.20
N LEU A 23 -15.81 -18.09 20.15
CA LEU A 23 -14.70 -18.10 19.22
C LEU A 23 -14.60 -16.77 18.43
N ASN A 24 -15.73 -16.21 18.00
CA ASN A 24 -15.75 -14.91 17.34
C ASN A 24 -15.24 -13.80 18.26
N ALA A 25 -15.70 -13.76 19.52
CA ALA A 25 -15.22 -12.75 20.47
C ALA A 25 -13.71 -12.83 20.70
N GLU A 26 -13.12 -14.03 20.70
CA GLU A 26 -11.67 -14.18 20.82
C GLU A 26 -10.92 -13.77 19.54
N LYS A 27 -11.49 -14.07 18.37
CA LYS A 27 -10.94 -13.62 17.08
C LYS A 27 -11.01 -12.10 16.96
N ASP A 28 -12.10 -11.47 17.38
CA ASP A 28 -12.26 -10.02 17.35
C ASP A 28 -11.18 -9.33 18.20
N LYS A 29 -10.90 -9.82 19.42
CA LYS A 29 -9.78 -9.32 20.23
C LYS A 29 -8.45 -9.42 19.49
N ARG A 30 -8.21 -10.56 18.83
CA ARG A 30 -6.97 -10.79 18.09
C ARG A 30 -6.86 -9.88 16.87
N ILE A 31 -7.97 -9.62 16.18
CA ILE A 31 -8.04 -8.67 15.08
C ILE A 31 -7.69 -7.28 15.60
N THR A 32 -8.35 -6.78 16.64
CA THR A 32 -8.08 -5.45 17.21
C THR A 32 -6.62 -5.30 17.66
N TYR A 33 -6.04 -6.33 18.27
CA TYR A 33 -4.62 -6.33 18.64
C TYR A 33 -3.69 -6.23 17.43
N LEU A 34 -3.97 -7.00 16.37
CA LEU A 34 -3.17 -6.99 15.15
C LEU A 34 -3.32 -5.67 14.38
N GLU A 35 -4.53 -5.13 14.30
CA GLU A 35 -4.81 -3.82 13.69
C GLU A 35 -4.01 -2.71 14.41
N GLY A 36 -3.99 -2.72 15.75
CA GLY A 36 -3.16 -1.79 16.51
C GLY A 36 -1.68 -1.92 16.18
N ARG A 37 -1.16 -3.15 16.11
CA ARG A 37 0.25 -3.37 15.73
C ARG A 37 0.57 -2.94 14.30
N VAL A 38 -0.36 -3.12 13.36
CA VAL A 38 -0.18 -2.65 11.98
C VAL A 38 -0.17 -1.12 11.96
N ALA A 39 -1.07 -0.46 12.69
CA ALA A 39 -1.08 0.99 12.79
C ALA A 39 0.23 1.55 13.40
N ASP A 40 0.76 0.91 14.44
CA ASP A 40 2.05 1.30 15.04
C ASP A 40 3.22 1.15 14.05
N LEU A 41 3.23 0.06 13.26
CA LEU A 41 4.25 -0.18 12.25
C LEU A 41 4.14 0.80 11.07
N GLU A 42 2.93 1.06 10.58
CA GLU A 42 2.68 2.06 9.54
C GLU A 42 3.11 3.45 10.00
N GLN A 43 2.81 3.81 11.24
CA GLN A 43 3.27 5.07 11.82
C GLN A 43 4.80 5.13 11.89
N TYR A 44 5.47 4.05 12.28
CA TYR A 44 6.93 4.00 12.34
C TYR A 44 7.57 4.19 10.95
N THR A 45 6.99 3.62 9.90
CA THR A 45 7.44 3.82 8.53
C THR A 45 7.15 5.25 8.05
N GLN A 46 5.92 5.74 8.25
CA GLN A 46 5.48 7.05 7.77
C GLN A 46 6.21 8.24 8.41
N VAL A 47 6.79 8.09 9.60
CA VAL A 47 7.62 9.14 10.22
C VAL A 47 8.84 9.48 9.36
N ASN A 48 9.36 8.53 8.58
CA ASN A 48 10.50 8.75 7.70
C ASN A 48 10.07 9.22 6.30
N ASP A 49 8.77 9.17 6.00
CA ASP A 49 8.27 9.53 4.68
C ASP A 49 8.39 11.04 4.42
N VAL A 50 8.90 11.41 3.25
CA VAL A 50 9.01 12.83 2.84
C VAL A 50 8.08 13.12 1.68
N ILE A 51 7.13 14.04 1.89
CA ILE A 51 6.21 14.49 0.84
C ILE A 51 6.85 15.63 0.04
N ILE A 52 7.18 15.37 -1.22
CA ILE A 52 7.67 16.37 -2.17
C ILE A 52 6.51 16.84 -3.04
N THR A 53 6.15 18.12 -2.92
CA THR A 53 5.13 18.77 -3.75
C THR A 53 5.75 19.66 -4.82
N GLY A 54 5.06 19.84 -5.95
CA GLY A 54 5.52 20.73 -7.03
C GLY A 54 6.50 20.08 -8.02
N LEU A 55 6.84 18.81 -7.78
CA LEU A 55 7.57 17.97 -8.71
C LEU A 55 6.58 17.31 -9.69
N LYS A 56 6.74 17.61 -10.98
CA LYS A 56 6.02 16.91 -12.06
C LYS A 56 6.79 15.65 -12.45
N ILE A 57 6.40 14.50 -11.89
CA ILE A 57 6.92 13.20 -12.35
C ILE A 57 6.35 12.91 -13.74
N LYS A 58 7.22 12.58 -14.69
CA LYS A 58 6.85 11.90 -15.93
C LYS A 58 6.92 10.39 -15.70
N PRO A 59 5.79 9.68 -15.61
CA PRO A 59 5.83 8.22 -15.50
C PRO A 59 6.41 7.62 -16.79
N ARG A 60 7.18 6.54 -16.66
CA ARG A 60 7.62 5.74 -17.80
C ARG A 60 6.38 5.25 -18.55
N SER A 61 6.24 5.63 -19.82
CA SER A 61 5.04 5.31 -20.59
C SER A 61 4.81 3.79 -20.65
N TYR A 62 3.63 3.35 -20.20
CA TYR A 62 3.21 1.93 -20.19
C TYR A 62 3.36 1.26 -21.56
N ALA A 63 3.22 2.03 -22.65
CA ALA A 63 3.36 1.53 -24.02
C ALA A 63 4.75 0.90 -24.29
N ARG A 64 5.81 1.42 -23.66
CA ARG A 64 7.18 0.89 -23.83
C ARG A 64 7.55 -0.23 -22.85
N ALA A 65 6.75 -0.48 -21.81
CA ALA A 65 6.97 -1.59 -20.89
C ALA A 65 6.59 -2.96 -21.52
N VAL A 66 5.75 -2.93 -22.55
CA VAL A 66 5.28 -4.11 -23.30
C VAL A 66 6.20 -4.42 -24.49
N THR A 67 6.90 -3.43 -25.04
CA THR A 67 7.85 -3.59 -26.17
C THR A 67 9.27 -3.79 -25.65
N LYS A 68 9.53 -4.91 -24.96
CA LYS A 68 10.91 -5.28 -24.58
C LYS A 68 11.69 -5.93 -25.74
N ASP A 69 11.09 -6.00 -26.93
CA ASP A 69 11.71 -6.58 -28.11
C ASP A 69 11.28 -5.81 -29.37
N GLY A 70 12.22 -5.09 -29.97
CA GLY A 70 12.05 -4.49 -31.31
C GLY A 70 12.03 -2.96 -31.38
N GLY A 71 13.16 -2.40 -31.78
CA GLY A 71 13.23 -1.12 -32.50
C GLY A 71 13.64 0.08 -31.65
N GLU A 72 14.94 0.39 -31.66
CA GLU A 72 15.46 1.71 -31.27
C GLU A 72 14.93 2.78 -32.24
N GLU A 73 14.03 3.65 -31.76
CA GLU A 73 13.81 4.97 -32.36
C GLU A 73 14.56 6.04 -31.54
N PRO A 74 15.43 6.84 -32.18
CA PRO A 74 16.24 7.84 -31.49
C PRO A 74 15.45 9.14 -31.32
N GLY A 75 14.94 9.41 -30.13
CA GLY A 75 14.28 10.68 -29.88
C GLY A 75 13.44 10.75 -28.63
N GLU A 76 14.05 10.54 -27.47
CA GLU A 76 13.73 11.18 -26.18
C GLU A 76 14.64 10.53 -25.13
N PRO A 77 15.41 11.31 -24.33
CA PRO A 77 16.20 10.71 -23.26
C PRO A 77 15.26 9.92 -22.36
N ASP A 78 15.70 8.72 -21.96
CA ASP A 78 14.96 7.82 -21.09
C ASP A 78 14.24 8.62 -20.02
N ALA A 79 12.92 8.41 -19.86
CA ALA A 79 12.23 8.97 -18.72
C ALA A 79 12.91 8.39 -17.47
N ASP A 80 13.79 9.21 -16.89
CA ASP A 80 14.52 8.93 -15.66
C ASP A 80 13.56 8.30 -14.65
N SER A 81 14.03 7.33 -13.86
CA SER A 81 13.17 6.70 -12.86
C SER A 81 12.56 7.76 -11.93
N ALA A 82 11.45 7.45 -11.26
CA ALA A 82 10.80 8.42 -10.38
C ALA A 82 11.76 8.94 -9.30
N GLU A 83 12.64 8.06 -8.82
CA GLU A 83 13.72 8.30 -7.87
C GLU A 83 14.75 9.29 -8.43
N GLN A 84 15.15 9.12 -9.69
CA GLN A 84 16.10 10.00 -10.36
C GLN A 84 15.51 11.39 -10.62
N GLN A 85 14.24 11.47 -11.07
CA GLN A 85 13.53 12.75 -11.21
C GLN A 85 13.39 13.50 -9.88
N VAL A 86 13.21 12.77 -8.77
CA VAL A 86 13.24 13.33 -7.41
C VAL A 86 14.62 13.84 -7.05
N ALA A 87 15.66 13.04 -7.25
CA ALA A 87 17.03 13.40 -6.91
C ALA A 87 17.48 14.65 -7.68
N ASP A 88 17.18 14.74 -8.98
CA ASP A 88 17.50 15.90 -9.81
C ASP A 88 16.72 17.14 -9.39
N PHE A 89 15.44 16.98 -9.02
CA PHE A 89 14.65 18.09 -8.49
C PHE A 89 15.23 18.63 -7.18
N LEU A 90 15.56 17.76 -6.24
CA LEU A 90 16.16 18.16 -4.96
C LEU A 90 17.54 18.80 -5.17
N LYS A 91 18.35 18.24 -6.06
CA LYS A 91 19.65 18.80 -6.44
C LYS A 91 19.51 20.20 -7.02
N SER A 92 18.50 20.45 -7.86
CA SER A 92 18.19 21.80 -8.37
C SER A 92 17.84 22.82 -7.28
N LYS A 93 17.44 22.34 -6.09
CA LYS A 93 17.15 23.15 -4.90
C LYS A 93 18.32 23.21 -3.91
N GLY A 94 19.47 22.63 -4.26
CA GLY A 94 20.65 22.58 -3.41
C GLY A 94 20.61 21.49 -2.34
N VAL A 95 19.71 20.51 -2.47
CA VAL A 95 19.62 19.34 -1.59
C VAL A 95 20.22 18.15 -2.31
N GLU A 96 21.34 17.64 -1.80
CA GLU A 96 21.97 16.43 -2.34
C GLU A 96 21.30 15.19 -1.76
N LEU A 97 20.89 14.28 -2.63
CA LEU A 97 20.20 13.06 -2.27
C LEU A 97 20.81 11.90 -3.07
N ASP A 98 21.27 10.85 -2.37
CA ASP A 98 21.80 9.64 -3.01
C ASP A 98 20.65 8.65 -3.22
N CYS A 99 20.37 8.33 -4.49
CA CYS A 99 19.29 7.44 -4.91
C CYS A 99 19.40 6.03 -4.29
N LYS A 100 20.57 5.63 -3.77
CA LYS A 100 20.74 4.33 -3.08
C LYS A 100 19.99 4.24 -1.76
N TYR A 101 19.64 5.37 -1.15
CA TYR A 101 18.90 5.43 0.11
C TYR A 101 17.41 5.70 -0.08
N ILE A 102 16.93 5.83 -1.31
CA ILE A 102 15.50 5.92 -1.59
C ILE A 102 14.94 4.49 -1.56
N GLU A 103 14.04 4.21 -0.62
CA GLU A 103 13.36 2.91 -0.56
C GLU A 103 12.29 2.79 -1.65
N ALA A 104 11.47 3.83 -1.84
CA ALA A 104 10.47 3.88 -2.90
C ALA A 104 10.10 5.33 -3.26
N CYS A 105 9.47 5.50 -4.42
CA CYS A 105 8.85 6.75 -4.83
C CYS A 105 7.40 6.50 -5.21
N HIS A 106 6.45 7.05 -4.45
CA HIS A 106 5.02 6.86 -4.70
C HIS A 106 4.35 8.16 -5.16
N PRO A 107 3.90 8.23 -6.44
CA PRO A 107 3.13 9.37 -6.93
C PRO A 107 1.77 9.46 -6.23
N LEU A 108 1.51 10.59 -5.60
CA LEU A 108 0.23 10.93 -5.01
C LEU A 108 -0.62 11.72 -6.01
N HIS A 109 -1.83 11.21 -6.24
CA HIS A 109 -2.85 11.92 -6.99
C HIS A 109 -3.50 12.97 -6.07
N ARG A 110 -3.04 14.22 -6.10
CA ARG A 110 -3.66 15.35 -5.39
C ARG A 110 -4.42 16.27 -6.36
N ARG A 111 -5.56 16.80 -5.89
CA ARG A 111 -6.40 17.78 -6.62
C ARG A 111 -5.64 19.05 -7.06
N ASN A 112 -4.54 19.41 -6.38
CA ASN A 112 -3.76 20.63 -6.62
C ASN A 112 -2.41 20.38 -7.30
N GLY A 113 -2.19 19.20 -7.90
CA GLY A 113 -0.97 18.86 -8.64
C GLY A 113 -0.24 17.62 -8.11
N PRO A 114 0.75 17.09 -8.84
CA PRO A 114 1.47 15.89 -8.47
C PRO A 114 2.32 16.10 -7.20
N ALA A 115 2.29 15.11 -6.31
CA ALA A 115 3.18 15.01 -5.16
C ALA A 115 3.80 13.61 -5.11
N VAL A 116 4.92 13.46 -4.42
CA VAL A 116 5.67 12.19 -4.32
C VAL A 116 5.93 11.92 -2.84
N ILE A 117 5.72 10.68 -2.41
CA ILE A 117 6.21 10.19 -1.12
C ILE A 117 7.52 9.43 -1.38
N LEU A 118 8.56 9.81 -0.64
CA LEU A 118 9.81 9.06 -0.49
C LEU A 118 9.77 8.23 0.78
#